data_AF-A0A968MJB1-F1
#
_entry.id   AF-A0A968MJB1-F1
#
_cell.length_a   1.000
_cell.length_b   1.000
_cell.length_c   1.000
_cell.angle_alpha   90.00
_cell.angle_beta   90.00
_cell.angle_gamma   90.00
#
_symmetry.space_group_name_H-M   'P 1'
#
loop_
_entity.id
_entity.type
_entity.pdbx_description
1 polymer ?
#
loop_
_entity_poly.entity_id
_entity_poly.type
_entity_poly.pdbx_seq_one_letter_code
_entity_poly.pdbx_strand_id
1 'polypeptide(L)'
;MSYAGNGLGITLEGKRTYNFNFRTTPFTNLNEGVINFLPPVSRFNTYRLTGRYVAAPQEIGERAFLIDLNYSPSRTWRFHANASTIDDLNDTRLYQELYSSVAYRYERTWTLTGGLQLQQYNQERYEGKSDVPLLTTVTTFAEFQYKVDKRKSWRAELQYMNTEQDFGSWLFGLLEFSLAPTWTFTVSDMYNIDPKKTAKSIHFPRLDVFYTKKCQPLFIELHQASGRSGLFWWHLPLGACFFRHQIFCGHPILIINSSDNEKDKVCYRPTLLPINGLF
;
A
#
# COMPACT_ATOMS: atom_id res chain seq x y z
N MET A 1 4.66 21.73 -7.89
CA MET A 1 5.35 22.13 -9.13
C MET A 1 6.07 20.93 -9.71
N SER A 2 6.09 20.76 -11.03
CA SER A 2 6.84 19.67 -11.66
C SER A 2 7.62 20.17 -12.89
N TYR A 3 8.79 19.60 -13.10
CA TYR A 3 9.64 19.83 -14.26
C TYR A 3 10.04 18.49 -14.84
N ALA A 4 10.01 18.36 -16.17
CA ALA A 4 10.51 17.18 -16.86
C ALA A 4 11.24 17.58 -18.14
N GLY A 5 12.48 17.12 -18.29
CA GLY A 5 13.33 17.42 -19.44
C GLY A 5 14.60 16.56 -19.43
N ASN A 6 15.06 16.15 -20.62
CA ASN A 6 16.31 15.41 -20.81
C ASN A 6 16.48 14.17 -19.89
N GLY A 7 15.39 13.43 -19.63
CA GLY A 7 15.39 12.25 -18.77
C GLY A 7 15.36 12.55 -17.26
N LEU A 8 15.39 13.82 -16.85
CA LEU A 8 15.17 14.26 -15.48
C LEU A 8 13.71 14.65 -15.28
N GLY A 9 13.11 14.20 -14.19
CA GLY A 9 11.79 14.59 -13.69
C GLY A 9 11.91 15.00 -12.23
N ILE A 10 11.44 16.19 -11.88
CA ILE A 10 11.43 16.72 -10.52
C ILE A 10 10.01 17.13 -10.20
N THR A 11 9.49 16.68 -9.05
CA THR A 11 8.21 17.13 -8.52
C THR A 11 8.41 17.63 -7.10
N LEU A 12 7.87 18.81 -6.83
CA LEU A 12 7.84 19.44 -5.52
C LEU A 12 6.38 19.60 -5.11
N GLU A 13 6.04 19.10 -3.93
CA GLU A 13 4.74 19.27 -3.32
C GLU A 13 4.91 19.83 -1.91
N GLY A 14 4.07 20.79 -1.57
CA GLY A 14 4.06 21.42 -0.27
C GLY A 14 2.63 21.55 0.19
N LYS A 15 2.36 21.16 1.42
CA LYS A 15 1.05 21.28 2.05
C LYS A 15 1.20 21.97 3.39
N ARG A 16 0.29 22.89 3.67
CA ARG A 16 0.10 23.42 5.02
C ARG A 16 -1.38 23.36 5.33
N THR A 17 -1.72 22.60 6.35
CA THR A 17 -3.08 22.47 6.85
C THR A 17 -3.15 23.19 8.19
N TYR A 18 -4.26 23.86 8.49
CA TYR A 18 -4.59 24.37 9.82
C TYR A 18 -6.11 24.39 9.97
N ASN A 19 -6.65 23.58 10.88
CA ASN A 19 -8.09 23.47 11.13
C ASN A 19 -8.92 23.31 9.84
N PHE A 20 -8.47 22.46 8.92
CA PHE A 20 -9.11 22.27 7.61
C PHE A 20 -10.21 21.21 7.69
N ASN A 21 -11.20 21.45 8.55
CA ASN A 21 -12.33 20.55 8.76
C ASN A 21 -13.58 21.19 8.15
N PHE A 22 -14.06 20.64 7.04
CA PHE A 22 -15.30 21.08 6.39
C PHE A 22 -16.28 19.93 6.36
N ARG A 23 -17.32 20.03 7.18
CA ARG A 23 -18.35 19.00 7.32
C ARG A 23 -19.74 19.51 6.93
N THR A 24 -20.59 18.63 6.43
CA THR A 24 -22.00 18.92 6.13
C THR A 24 -22.77 19.35 7.38
N THR A 25 -22.43 18.79 8.54
CA THR A 25 -22.99 19.17 9.85
C THR A 25 -21.91 19.09 10.94
N PRO A 26 -22.00 19.90 12.01
CA PRO A 26 -21.04 19.86 13.12
C PRO A 26 -21.23 18.66 14.06
N PHE A 27 -22.31 17.88 13.90
CA PHE A 27 -22.64 16.73 14.76
C PHE A 27 -22.16 15.38 14.21
N THR A 28 -21.63 15.34 12.98
CA THR A 28 -21.10 14.09 12.39
C THR A 28 -19.67 13.83 12.84
N ASN A 29 -19.45 12.64 13.39
CA ASN A 29 -18.15 12.21 13.90
C ASN A 29 -17.33 11.47 12.83
N LEU A 30 -16.02 11.35 13.05
CA LEU A 30 -15.11 10.53 12.23
C LEU A 30 -15.12 10.93 10.74
N ASN A 31 -15.35 9.99 9.82
CA ASN A 31 -15.33 10.23 8.37
C ASN A 31 -16.70 10.61 7.79
N GLU A 32 -17.75 10.69 8.62
CA GLU A 32 -19.10 11.02 8.16
C GLU A 32 -19.24 12.52 7.89
N GLY A 33 -19.76 12.87 6.71
CA GLY A 33 -20.06 14.24 6.34
C GLY A 33 -18.84 15.11 6.01
N VAL A 34 -17.63 14.54 5.90
CA VAL A 34 -16.40 15.24 5.49
C VAL A 34 -16.47 15.59 4.00
N ILE A 35 -16.30 16.88 3.66
CA ILE A 35 -16.35 17.40 2.28
C ILE A 35 -14.94 17.80 1.80
N ASN A 36 -13.99 17.97 2.71
CA ASN A 36 -12.61 18.34 2.41
C ASN A 36 -11.78 17.16 1.85
N PHE A 37 -10.90 17.46 0.91
CA PHE A 37 -9.87 16.54 0.43
C PHE A 37 -8.49 17.02 0.91
N LEU A 38 -7.78 16.16 1.63
CA LEU A 38 -6.40 16.39 2.05
C LEU A 38 -5.46 15.55 1.17
N PRO A 39 -4.62 16.18 0.33
CA PRO A 39 -3.66 15.42 -0.44
C PRO A 39 -2.63 14.75 0.49
N PRO A 40 -2.30 13.47 0.26
CA PRO A 40 -1.22 12.79 0.95
C PRO A 40 0.13 13.30 0.42
N VAL A 41 1.04 13.63 1.34
CA VAL A 41 2.35 14.24 1.02
C VAL A 41 3.49 13.25 1.36
N SER A 42 3.14 12.00 1.62
CA SER A 42 4.03 10.86 1.81
C SER A 42 3.93 9.94 0.60
N ARG A 43 5.00 9.22 0.29
CA ARG A 43 5.02 8.28 -0.82
C ARG A 43 4.13 7.06 -0.53
N PHE A 44 3.40 6.60 -1.53
CA PHE A 44 2.77 5.27 -1.49
C PHE A 44 3.79 4.22 -1.91
N ASN A 45 4.30 3.47 -0.93
CA ASN A 45 5.25 2.40 -1.18
C ASN A 45 4.55 1.12 -1.60
N THR A 46 5.05 0.49 -2.68
CA THR A 46 4.47 -0.74 -3.23
C THR A 46 5.00 -1.99 -2.54
N TYR A 47 6.18 -1.93 -1.91
CA TYR A 47 6.79 -3.09 -1.27
C TYR A 47 6.26 -3.30 0.15
N ARG A 48 6.05 -4.57 0.52
CA ARG A 48 5.41 -4.96 1.78
C ARG A 48 6.03 -4.38 3.06
N LEU A 49 7.36 -4.33 3.19
CA LEU A 49 8.04 -3.77 4.37
C LEU A 49 8.11 -2.25 4.29
N THR A 50 8.40 -1.69 3.10
CA THR A 50 8.43 -0.23 2.90
C THR A 50 7.09 0.46 3.13
N GLY A 51 5.99 -0.24 2.89
CA GLY A 51 4.62 0.26 3.11
C GLY A 51 4.05 -0.06 4.49
N ARG A 52 4.87 -0.55 5.44
CA ARG A 52 4.38 -0.97 6.76
C ARG A 52 3.91 0.20 7.63
N TYR A 53 4.63 1.31 7.58
CA TYR A 53 4.29 2.54 8.29
C TYR A 53 3.96 3.61 7.26
N VAL A 54 2.76 4.15 7.29
CA VAL A 54 2.29 5.17 6.33
C VAL A 54 1.69 6.32 7.11
N ALA A 55 2.10 7.53 6.79
CA ALA A 55 1.53 8.73 7.37
C ALA A 55 0.15 9.00 6.75
N ALA A 56 -0.90 8.95 7.56
CA ALA A 56 -2.22 9.39 7.13
C ALA A 56 -2.29 10.93 7.17
N PRO A 57 -2.89 11.59 6.16
CA PRO A 57 -3.07 13.04 6.20
C PRO A 57 -4.01 13.44 7.34
N GLN A 58 -3.63 14.47 8.12
CA GLN A 58 -4.41 14.92 9.27
C GLN A 58 -4.96 16.35 9.08
N GLU A 59 -6.09 16.64 9.73
CA GLU A 59 -6.75 17.96 9.72
C GLU A 59 -6.19 18.92 10.79
N ILE A 60 -5.51 18.39 11.82
CA ILE A 60 -5.19 19.06 13.09
C ILE A 60 -3.93 19.95 13.01
N GLY A 61 -3.68 20.54 11.84
CA GLY A 61 -2.51 21.38 11.63
C GLY A 61 -1.26 20.56 11.29
N GLU A 62 -0.76 20.68 10.07
CA GLU A 62 0.50 20.05 9.67
C GLU A 62 1.15 20.84 8.54
N ARG A 63 2.48 20.80 8.48
CA ARG A 63 3.28 21.31 7.38
C ARG A 63 4.02 20.13 6.78
N ALA A 64 3.84 19.92 5.48
CA ALA A 64 4.44 18.81 4.78
C ALA A 64 5.12 19.29 3.50
N PHE A 65 6.24 18.66 3.19
CA PHE A 65 7.00 18.86 1.96
C PHE A 65 7.39 17.51 1.38
N LEU A 66 7.29 17.38 0.07
CA LEU A 66 7.68 16.20 -0.68
C LEU A 66 8.49 16.65 -1.90
N ILE A 67 9.60 15.96 -2.12
CA ILE A 67 10.46 16.10 -3.28
C ILE A 67 10.58 14.73 -3.93
N ASP A 68 10.17 14.62 -5.19
CA ASP A 68 10.30 13.41 -5.99
C ASP A 68 11.23 13.67 -7.18
N LEU A 69 12.29 12.89 -7.29
CA LEU A 69 13.34 12.99 -8.29
C LEU A 69 13.40 11.69 -9.08
N ASN A 70 13.21 11.78 -10.39
CA ASN A 70 13.39 10.69 -11.33
C ASN A 70 14.49 11.07 -12.32
N TYR A 71 15.48 10.22 -12.51
CA TYR A 71 16.54 10.46 -13.49
C TYR A 71 16.79 9.20 -14.32
N SER A 72 16.62 9.31 -15.64
CA SER A 72 16.75 8.22 -16.60
C SER A 72 17.70 8.64 -17.73
N PRO A 73 19.03 8.59 -17.51
CA PRO A 73 20.01 8.99 -18.52
C PRO A 73 19.96 8.14 -19.78
N SER A 74 19.53 6.88 -19.66
CA SER A 74 19.36 5.95 -20.78
C SER A 74 18.16 5.02 -20.54
N ARG A 75 17.86 4.16 -21.51
CA ARG A 75 16.82 3.12 -21.34
C ARG A 75 17.23 2.00 -20.37
N THR A 76 18.51 1.93 -20.03
CA THR A 76 19.12 0.89 -19.20
C THR A 76 19.09 1.28 -17.73
N TRP A 77 19.43 2.52 -17.39
CA TRP A 77 19.49 2.99 -16.00
C TRP A 77 18.34 3.93 -15.67
N ARG A 78 17.68 3.69 -14.55
CA ARG A 78 16.77 4.65 -13.93
C ARG A 78 17.07 4.80 -12.46
N PHE A 79 17.12 6.04 -12.00
CA PHE A 79 17.31 6.42 -10.63
C PHE A 79 16.04 7.11 -10.16
N HIS A 80 15.59 6.77 -8.96
CA HIS A 80 14.46 7.41 -8.30
C HIS A 80 14.88 7.74 -6.88
N ALA A 81 14.59 8.96 -6.45
CA ALA A 81 14.77 9.39 -5.07
C ALA A 81 13.55 10.19 -4.65
N ASN A 82 13.09 9.97 -3.43
CA ASN A 82 11.96 10.67 -2.87
C ASN A 82 12.30 11.05 -1.42
N ALA A 83 12.04 12.29 -1.06
CA ALA A 83 12.20 12.77 0.30
C ALA A 83 10.90 13.43 0.73
N SER A 84 10.35 13.01 1.87
CA SER A 84 9.16 13.61 2.46
C SER A 84 9.40 13.97 3.91
N THR A 85 8.83 15.08 4.35
CA THR A 85 8.89 15.54 5.74
C THR A 85 7.55 16.14 6.10
N ILE A 86 7.01 15.73 7.24
CA ILE A 86 5.76 16.20 7.82
C ILE A 86 6.04 16.57 9.27
N ASP A 87 5.80 17.83 9.59
CA ASP A 87 5.96 18.42 10.90
C ASP A 87 4.62 19.01 11.36
N ASP A 88 4.38 19.01 12.67
CA ASP A 88 3.29 19.80 13.27
C ASP A 88 3.60 21.30 13.13
N LEU A 89 2.60 22.14 13.39
CA LEU A 89 2.78 23.60 13.45
C LEU A 89 3.66 24.06 14.62
N ASN A 90 3.85 23.21 15.63
CA ASN A 90 4.78 23.41 16.74
C ASN A 90 6.20 22.88 16.46
N ASP A 91 6.52 22.60 15.19
CA ASP A 91 7.81 22.08 14.72
C ASP A 91 8.21 20.72 15.34
N THR A 92 7.24 19.91 15.77
CA THR A 92 7.47 18.52 16.17
C THR A 92 7.45 17.61 14.94
N ARG A 93 8.44 16.70 14.85
CA ARG A 93 8.54 15.77 13.71
C ARG A 93 7.46 14.69 13.81
N LEU A 94 6.61 14.60 12.80
CA LEU A 94 5.58 13.57 12.69
C LEU A 94 6.04 12.43 11.79
N TYR A 95 6.57 12.79 10.62
CA TYR A 95 7.00 11.83 9.61
C TYR A 95 8.21 12.34 8.84
N GLN A 96 9.18 11.49 8.59
CA GLN A 96 10.23 11.73 7.61
C GLN A 96 10.51 10.45 6.84
N GLU A 97 10.69 10.58 5.54
CA GLU A 97 11.07 9.47 4.69
C GLU A 97 12.10 9.92 3.67
N LEU A 98 13.14 9.12 3.51
CA LEU A 98 14.08 9.18 2.41
C LEU A 98 14.07 7.83 1.71
N TYR A 99 13.57 7.81 0.49
CA TYR A 99 13.50 6.64 -0.37
C TYR A 99 14.44 6.83 -1.55
N SER A 100 15.21 5.80 -1.90
CA SER A 100 16.00 5.80 -3.13
C SER A 100 15.97 4.43 -3.78
N SER A 101 15.91 4.40 -5.10
CA SER A 101 15.98 3.17 -5.89
C SER A 101 16.73 3.37 -7.20
N VAL A 102 17.34 2.29 -7.66
CA VAL A 102 18.07 2.19 -8.91
C VAL A 102 17.54 0.98 -9.65
N ALA A 103 17.11 1.18 -10.89
CA ALA A 103 16.69 0.12 -11.79
C ALA A 103 17.66 -0.01 -12.97
N TYR A 104 18.22 -1.20 -13.12
CA TYR A 104 19.05 -1.61 -14.24
C TYR A 104 18.28 -2.57 -15.15
N ARG A 105 18.15 -2.22 -16.43
CA ARG A 105 17.41 -2.97 -17.43
C ARG A 105 18.32 -3.39 -18.57
N TYR A 106 18.61 -4.68 -18.68
CA TYR A 106 19.42 -5.24 -19.75
C TYR A 106 18.55 -5.87 -20.83
N GLU A 107 18.67 -5.35 -22.07
CA GLU A 107 18.03 -5.86 -23.30
C GLU A 107 16.52 -6.15 -23.21
N ARG A 108 15.82 -5.59 -22.22
CA ARG A 108 14.42 -5.90 -21.86
C ARG A 108 14.19 -7.36 -21.40
N THR A 109 15.23 -8.17 -21.28
CA THR A 109 15.17 -9.56 -20.80
C THR A 109 15.18 -9.59 -19.28
N TRP A 110 16.10 -8.89 -18.62
CA TRP A 110 16.10 -8.78 -17.17
C TRP A 110 16.07 -7.33 -16.69
N THR A 111 15.39 -7.10 -15.58
CA THR A 111 15.36 -5.84 -14.86
C THR A 111 15.66 -6.12 -13.41
N LEU A 112 16.72 -5.50 -12.89
CA LEU A 112 17.07 -5.53 -11.48
C LEU A 112 16.79 -4.15 -10.91
N THR A 113 15.99 -4.09 -9.86
CA THR A 113 15.72 -2.87 -9.10
C THR A 113 16.21 -3.08 -7.68
N GLY A 114 16.99 -2.16 -7.15
CA GLY A 114 17.44 -2.18 -5.77
C GLY A 114 17.27 -0.81 -5.14
N GLY A 115 17.05 -0.76 -3.84
CA GLY A 115 16.89 0.50 -3.15
C GLY A 115 16.87 0.39 -1.64
N LEU A 116 16.77 1.55 -1.01
CA LEU A 116 16.70 1.68 0.44
C LEU A 116 15.72 2.79 0.82
N GLN A 117 15.12 2.61 1.98
CA GLN A 117 14.19 3.53 2.61
C GLN A 117 14.62 3.75 4.05
N LEU A 118 14.85 5.01 4.41
CA LEU A 118 15.05 5.46 5.77
C LEU A 118 13.77 6.19 6.19
N GLN A 119 13.15 5.75 7.27
CA GLN A 119 11.86 6.29 7.69
C GLN A 119 11.87 6.57 9.19
N GLN A 120 11.32 7.72 9.54
CA GLN A 120 11.01 8.10 10.91
C GLN A 120 9.52 8.33 11.04
N TYR A 121 8.89 7.70 12.03
CA TYR A 121 7.45 7.70 12.19
C TYR A 121 7.04 7.89 13.65
N ASN A 122 6.21 8.89 13.91
CA ASN A 122 5.70 9.19 15.24
C ASN A 122 4.45 8.35 15.55
N GLN A 123 4.65 7.22 16.24
CA GLN A 123 3.57 6.31 16.61
C GLN A 123 2.57 6.93 17.60
N GLU A 124 3.02 7.83 18.47
CA GLU A 124 2.14 8.48 19.43
C GLU A 124 1.06 9.31 18.74
N ARG A 125 1.46 10.11 17.74
CA ARG A 125 0.51 10.97 17.02
C ARG A 125 -0.41 10.21 16.07
N TYR A 126 0.10 9.21 15.36
CA TYR A 126 -0.68 8.49 14.35
C TYR A 126 -1.47 7.29 14.88
N GLU A 127 -0.97 6.62 15.92
CA GLU A 127 -1.63 5.43 16.52
C GLU A 127 -2.22 5.71 17.91
N GLY A 128 -2.03 6.90 18.48
CA GLY A 128 -2.57 7.29 19.79
C GLY A 128 -1.93 6.55 20.97
N LYS A 129 -0.71 6.02 20.79
CA LYS A 129 0.03 5.28 21.83
C LYS A 129 0.87 6.25 22.68
N SER A 130 0.61 6.32 23.98
CA SER A 130 1.37 7.21 24.88
C SER A 130 2.79 6.71 25.14
N ASP A 131 3.74 7.65 25.21
CA ASP A 131 5.14 7.45 25.64
C ASP A 131 5.95 6.45 24.79
N VAL A 132 5.77 6.48 23.46
CA VAL A 132 6.51 5.64 22.52
C VAL A 132 7.57 6.48 21.80
N PRO A 133 8.85 6.06 21.76
CA PRO A 133 9.88 6.79 21.03
C PRO A 133 9.60 6.84 19.52
N LEU A 134 10.19 7.82 18.83
CA LEU A 134 10.12 7.93 17.37
C LEU A 134 10.67 6.67 16.72
N LEU A 135 9.83 5.99 15.94
CA LEU A 135 10.18 4.77 15.26
C LEU A 135 11.13 5.08 14.10
N THR A 136 12.35 4.53 14.12
CA THR A 136 13.31 4.67 13.02
C THR A 136 13.49 3.33 12.32
N THR A 137 13.15 3.25 11.04
CA THR A 137 13.28 2.03 10.24
C THR A 137 14.25 2.24 9.08
N VAL A 138 15.06 1.22 8.82
CA VAL A 138 15.94 1.14 7.66
C VAL A 138 15.53 -0.08 6.86
N THR A 139 14.89 0.13 5.71
CA THR A 139 14.42 -0.94 4.84
C THR A 139 15.22 -0.96 3.55
N THR A 140 15.87 -2.08 3.26
CA THR A 140 16.52 -2.34 1.97
C THR A 140 15.69 -3.32 1.18
N PHE A 141 15.53 -3.10 -0.12
CA PHE A 141 14.78 -3.99 -1.00
C PHE A 141 15.51 -4.22 -2.31
N ALA A 142 15.29 -5.40 -2.87
CA ALA A 142 15.76 -5.80 -4.19
C ALA A 142 14.65 -6.56 -4.91
N GLU A 143 14.43 -6.24 -6.17
CA GLU A 143 13.48 -6.88 -7.05
C GLU A 143 14.20 -7.29 -8.33
N PHE A 144 14.10 -8.55 -8.70
CA PHE A 144 14.65 -9.09 -9.93
C PHE A 144 13.54 -9.65 -10.80
N GLN A 145 13.39 -9.10 -12.01
CA GLN A 145 12.44 -9.57 -12.99
C GLN A 145 13.18 -10.15 -14.20
N TYR A 146 12.91 -11.41 -14.52
CA TYR A 146 13.45 -12.10 -15.69
C TYR A 146 12.34 -12.51 -16.65
N LYS A 147 12.39 -12.00 -17.88
CA LYS A 147 11.48 -12.34 -18.97
C LYS A 147 12.13 -13.41 -19.82
N VAL A 148 11.64 -14.64 -19.68
CA VAL A 148 12.09 -15.78 -20.50
C VAL A 148 11.59 -15.62 -21.93
N ASP A 149 10.29 -15.30 -22.06
CA ASP A 149 9.60 -15.12 -23.33
C ASP A 149 8.55 -14.01 -23.20
N LYS A 150 7.89 -13.65 -24.31
CA LYS A 150 6.72 -12.77 -24.29
C LYS A 150 5.56 -13.29 -23.43
N ARG A 151 5.56 -14.59 -23.08
CA ARG A 151 4.52 -15.24 -22.28
C ARG A 151 4.97 -15.70 -20.90
N LYS A 152 6.27 -15.74 -20.61
CA LYS A 152 6.80 -16.31 -19.37
C LYS A 152 7.71 -15.31 -18.68
N SER A 153 7.42 -14.99 -17.43
CA SER A 153 8.27 -14.14 -16.60
C SER A 153 8.38 -14.67 -15.18
N TRP A 154 9.57 -14.53 -14.63
CA TRP A 154 9.84 -14.68 -13.21
C TRP A 154 10.02 -13.29 -12.60
N ARG A 155 9.50 -13.12 -11.39
CA ARG A 155 9.74 -11.95 -10.56
C ARG A 155 10.09 -12.46 -9.16
N ALA A 156 11.25 -12.06 -8.67
CA ALA A 156 11.68 -12.31 -7.31
C ALA A 156 11.80 -10.98 -6.58
N GLU A 157 11.40 -10.94 -5.32
CA GLU A 157 11.48 -9.75 -4.48
C GLU A 157 11.99 -10.15 -3.10
N LEU A 158 12.95 -9.39 -2.59
CA LEU A 158 13.56 -9.59 -1.29
C LEU A 158 13.62 -8.24 -0.58
N GLN A 159 13.14 -8.19 0.66
CA GLN A 159 13.16 -6.99 1.48
C GLN A 159 13.65 -7.34 2.87
N TYR A 160 14.48 -6.46 3.43
CA TYR A 160 14.95 -6.56 4.79
C TYR A 160 14.73 -5.21 5.48
N MET A 161 14.03 -5.22 6.61
CA MET A 161 13.77 -4.06 7.44
C MET A 161 14.45 -4.25 8.78
N ASN A 162 15.35 -3.35 9.12
CA ASN A 162 15.95 -3.25 10.44
C ASN A 162 15.32 -2.10 11.23
N THR A 163 14.89 -2.42 12.44
CA THR A 163 14.24 -1.48 13.36
C THR A 163 14.56 -1.92 14.78
N GLU A 164 15.05 -1.01 15.62
CA GLU A 164 15.35 -1.31 17.03
C GLU A 164 14.08 -1.22 17.92
N GLN A 165 13.06 -0.51 17.44
CA GLN A 165 11.79 -0.28 18.11
C GLN A 165 10.65 -1.16 17.56
N ASP A 166 9.50 -1.13 18.23
CA ASP A 166 8.27 -1.86 17.88
C ASP A 166 8.40 -3.40 17.79
N PHE A 167 8.35 -4.00 16.60
CA PHE A 167 8.36 -5.45 16.40
C PHE A 167 9.72 -6.03 16.02
N GLY A 168 10.76 -5.20 15.94
CA GLY A 168 12.12 -5.60 15.56
C GLY A 168 12.34 -5.76 14.05
N SER A 169 13.28 -6.63 13.68
CA SER A 169 13.73 -6.80 12.30
C SER A 169 12.92 -7.83 11.51
N TRP A 170 12.55 -7.50 10.27
CA TRP A 170 11.75 -8.36 9.40
C TRP A 170 12.47 -8.65 8.07
N LEU A 171 12.26 -9.85 7.56
CA LEU A 171 12.66 -10.29 6.24
C LEU A 171 11.43 -10.71 5.45
N PHE A 172 11.35 -10.28 4.21
CA PHE A 172 10.28 -10.68 3.30
C PHE A 172 10.88 -11.18 2.00
N GLY A 173 10.39 -12.31 1.51
CA GLY A 173 10.75 -12.89 0.23
C GLY A 173 9.50 -13.22 -0.58
N LEU A 174 9.55 -13.00 -1.89
CA LEU A 174 8.50 -13.36 -2.83
C LEU A 174 9.10 -13.89 -4.11
N LEU A 175 8.47 -14.94 -4.65
CA LEU A 175 8.73 -15.48 -5.98
C LEU A 175 7.40 -15.59 -6.72
N GLU A 176 7.33 -14.95 -7.88
CA GLU A 176 6.19 -14.94 -8.77
C GLU A 176 6.59 -15.50 -10.13
N PHE A 177 5.75 -16.40 -10.65
CA PHE A 177 5.85 -16.95 -12.00
C PHE A 177 4.59 -16.65 -12.79
N SER A 178 4.73 -15.87 -13.86
CA SER A 178 3.61 -15.45 -14.71
C SER A 178 3.67 -16.18 -16.06
N LEU A 179 2.61 -16.91 -16.40
CA LEU A 179 2.35 -17.46 -17.73
C LEU A 179 1.17 -16.74 -18.39
N ALA A 180 1.48 -15.77 -19.23
CA ALA A 180 0.47 -15.03 -19.96
C ALA A 180 -0.25 -15.93 -21.01
N PRO A 181 -1.56 -15.75 -21.21
CA PRO A 181 -2.45 -14.79 -20.55
C PRO A 181 -3.21 -15.35 -19.33
N THR A 182 -2.95 -16.58 -18.89
CA THR A 182 -3.89 -17.33 -18.06
C THR A 182 -3.47 -17.54 -16.62
N TRP A 183 -2.20 -17.79 -16.31
CA TRP A 183 -1.79 -18.24 -14.97
C TRP A 183 -0.74 -17.31 -14.38
N THR A 184 -0.88 -16.97 -13.11
CA THR A 184 0.20 -16.40 -12.30
C THR A 184 0.22 -17.09 -10.96
N PHE A 185 1.40 -17.52 -10.54
CA PHE A 185 1.61 -18.20 -9.27
C PHE A 185 2.56 -17.35 -8.43
N THR A 186 2.19 -17.09 -7.18
CA THR A 186 3.01 -16.29 -6.27
C THR A 186 3.17 -17.04 -4.97
N VAL A 187 4.40 -17.14 -4.50
CA VAL A 187 4.75 -17.68 -3.18
C VAL A 187 5.53 -16.61 -2.46
N SER A 188 5.14 -16.30 -1.23
CA SER A 188 5.87 -15.33 -0.40
C SER A 188 5.88 -15.74 1.05
N ASP A 189 6.89 -15.28 1.79
CA ASP A 189 6.98 -15.46 3.23
C ASP A 189 7.54 -14.19 3.87
N MET A 190 6.99 -13.86 5.04
CA MET A 190 7.42 -12.74 5.86
C MET A 190 7.83 -13.27 7.23
N TYR A 191 9.13 -13.22 7.52
CA TYR A 191 9.75 -13.77 8.71
C TYR A 191 10.26 -12.68 9.65
N ASN A 192 9.96 -12.80 10.94
CA ASN A 192 10.52 -11.93 11.98
C ASN A 192 11.84 -12.52 12.49
N ILE A 193 12.96 -11.83 12.21
CA ILE A 193 14.32 -12.27 12.55
C ILE A 193 14.64 -12.01 14.02
N ASP A 194 14.29 -10.83 14.53
CA ASP A 194 14.63 -10.40 15.90
C ASP A 194 13.39 -9.84 16.60
N PRO A 195 12.51 -10.71 17.13
CA PRO A 195 11.26 -10.28 17.73
C PRO A 195 11.51 -9.62 19.09
N LYS A 196 11.17 -8.34 19.22
CA LYS A 196 11.30 -7.59 20.50
C LYS A 196 10.07 -7.68 21.40
N LYS A 197 8.86 -7.80 20.83
CA LYS A 197 7.58 -7.86 21.56
C LYS A 197 6.97 -9.26 21.67
N THR A 198 7.57 -10.27 21.03
CA THR A 198 7.05 -11.63 21.01
C THR A 198 8.14 -12.62 21.40
N ALA A 199 7.83 -13.56 22.29
CA ALA A 199 8.79 -14.59 22.75
C ALA A 199 9.17 -15.63 21.68
N LYS A 200 8.53 -15.61 20.50
CA LYS A 200 8.74 -16.57 19.40
C LYS A 200 8.81 -15.85 18.07
N SER A 201 9.68 -16.30 17.17
CA SER A 201 9.74 -15.85 15.78
C SER A 201 8.44 -16.18 15.06
N ILE A 202 7.87 -15.17 14.42
CA ILE A 202 6.62 -15.26 13.66
C ILE A 202 6.96 -15.32 12.17
N HIS A 203 6.27 -16.18 11.43
CA HIS A 203 6.36 -16.27 9.97
C HIS A 203 4.97 -16.26 9.34
N PHE A 204 4.87 -15.72 8.14
CA PHE A 204 3.60 -15.53 7.43
C PHE A 204 3.72 -16.01 5.97
N PRO A 205 3.68 -17.34 5.76
CA PRO A 205 3.67 -17.89 4.41
C PRO A 205 2.35 -17.60 3.70
N ARG A 206 2.45 -17.26 2.42
CA ARG A 206 1.35 -16.95 1.52
C ARG A 206 1.57 -17.61 0.16
N LEU A 207 0.49 -18.18 -0.37
CA LEU A 207 0.46 -18.75 -1.71
C LEU A 207 -0.76 -18.20 -2.45
N ASP A 208 -0.51 -17.60 -3.62
CA ASP A 208 -1.55 -17.01 -4.45
C ASP A 208 -1.54 -17.64 -5.84
N VAL A 209 -2.74 -17.94 -6.35
CA VAL A 209 -2.95 -18.44 -7.70
C VAL A 209 -3.96 -17.55 -8.40
N PHE A 210 -3.52 -16.91 -9.47
CA PHE A 210 -4.35 -16.10 -10.34
C PHE A 210 -4.61 -16.86 -11.64
N TYR A 211 -5.89 -16.98 -12.01
CA TYR A 211 -6.31 -17.57 -13.27
C TYR A 211 -7.21 -16.62 -14.04
N THR A 212 -6.84 -16.24 -15.27
CA THR A 212 -7.68 -15.40 -16.13
C THR A 212 -8.16 -16.19 -17.34
N LYS A 213 -9.49 -16.29 -17.49
CA LYS A 213 -10.13 -16.85 -18.69
C LYS A 213 -11.00 -15.78 -19.33
N LYS A 214 -10.59 -15.29 -20.51
CA LYS A 214 -11.27 -14.21 -21.26
C LYS A 214 -11.46 -12.95 -20.40
N CYS A 215 -12.69 -12.67 -19.97
CA CYS A 215 -13.11 -11.48 -19.21
C CYS A 215 -13.28 -11.75 -17.69
N GLN A 216 -13.09 -13.00 -17.24
CA GLN A 216 -13.32 -13.38 -15.84
C GLN A 216 -11.99 -13.79 -15.19
N PRO A 217 -11.38 -12.90 -14.40
CA PRO A 217 -10.29 -13.28 -13.52
C PRO A 217 -10.85 -14.06 -12.33
N LEU A 218 -10.25 -15.20 -12.00
CA LEU A 218 -10.46 -15.91 -10.75
C LEU A 218 -9.19 -15.77 -9.93
N PHE A 219 -9.37 -15.46 -8.65
CA PHE A 219 -8.26 -15.27 -7.74
C PHE A 219 -8.45 -16.12 -6.48
N ILE A 220 -7.42 -16.89 -6.15
CA ILE A 220 -7.40 -17.75 -4.97
C ILE A 220 -6.15 -17.40 -4.18
N GLU A 221 -6.34 -16.94 -2.94
CA GLU A 221 -5.26 -16.66 -2.00
C GLU A 221 -5.35 -17.63 -0.82
N LEU A 222 -4.21 -18.19 -0.45
CA LEU A 222 -4.04 -19.00 0.74
C LEU A 222 -3.06 -18.30 1.66
N HIS A 223 -3.57 -17.88 2.82
CA HIS A 223 -2.77 -17.26 3.88
C HIS A 223 -2.74 -18.19 5.08
N GLN A 224 -1.55 -18.47 5.61
CA GLN A 224 -1.41 -19.15 6.88
C GLN A 224 -0.74 -18.18 7.86
N ALA A 225 -1.51 -17.71 8.84
CA ALA A 225 -0.99 -16.92 9.95
C ALA A 225 -0.60 -17.88 11.08
N SER A 226 0.63 -17.81 11.59
CA SER A 226 1.05 -18.63 12.72
C SER A 226 0.14 -18.36 13.94
N GLY A 227 -0.68 -19.32 14.34
CA GLY A 227 -1.52 -19.26 15.54
C GLY A 227 -3.03 -19.02 15.36
N ARG A 228 -3.54 -18.86 14.13
CA ARG A 228 -4.99 -18.90 13.84
C ARG A 228 -5.25 -19.72 12.57
N SER A 229 -6.30 -20.53 12.57
CA SER A 229 -6.76 -21.29 11.40
C SER A 229 -6.88 -20.37 10.18
N GLY A 230 -6.33 -20.80 9.05
CA GLY A 230 -6.26 -20.01 7.83
C GLY A 230 -7.63 -19.48 7.42
N LEU A 231 -7.72 -18.17 7.18
CA LEU A 231 -8.90 -17.56 6.60
C LEU A 231 -8.86 -17.75 5.08
N PHE A 232 -9.84 -18.47 4.57
CA PHE A 232 -10.04 -18.71 3.15
C PHE A 232 -11.01 -17.67 2.60
N TRP A 233 -10.50 -16.68 1.86
CA TRP A 233 -11.31 -15.66 1.22
C TRP A 233 -11.43 -15.96 -0.27
N TRP A 234 -12.64 -16.31 -0.72
CA TRP A 234 -12.97 -16.35 -2.13
C TRP A 234 -13.38 -14.95 -2.58
N HIS A 235 -12.53 -14.28 -3.36
CA HIS A 235 -12.98 -13.16 -4.16
C HIS A 235 -13.29 -13.67 -5.57
N LEU A 236 -14.58 -13.85 -5.85
CA LEU A 236 -15.12 -13.94 -7.22
C LEU A 236 -15.34 -12.51 -7.70
N PRO A 237 -14.46 -11.91 -8.52
CA PRO A 237 -14.83 -10.71 -9.25
C PRO A 237 -15.83 -11.17 -10.32
N LEU A 238 -17.11 -10.86 -10.12
CA LEU A 238 -18.11 -10.95 -11.18
C LEU A 238 -17.79 -9.88 -12.24
N GLY A 239 -16.82 -10.16 -13.10
CA GLY A 239 -16.44 -9.32 -14.23
C GLY A 239 -17.44 -9.49 -15.38
N ALA A 240 -18.30 -8.48 -15.58
CA ALA A 240 -19.10 -8.33 -16.77
C ALA A 240 -18.23 -7.86 -17.95
N CYS A 241 -18.36 -8.53 -19.10
CA CYS A 241 -17.67 -8.19 -20.35
C CYS A 241 -18.56 -7.17 -21.09
N PHE A 242 -18.23 -5.86 -21.04
CA PHE A 242 -18.99 -4.82 -21.73
C PHE A 242 -18.35 -4.44 -23.07
N PHE A 243 -19.06 -4.73 -24.17
CA PHE A 243 -18.81 -4.13 -25.47
C PHE A 243 -19.67 -2.85 -25.61
N ARG A 244 -18.99 -1.70 -25.74
CA ARG A 244 -19.41 -0.48 -26.45
C ARG A 244 -20.80 0.15 -26.14
N HIS A 245 -20.89 0.93 -25.06
CA HIS A 245 -21.39 2.33 -25.00
C HIS A 245 -21.52 2.76 -23.52
N GLN A 246 -20.96 3.93 -23.22
CA GLN A 246 -21.20 4.84 -22.08
C GLN A 246 -22.09 4.39 -20.89
N ILE A 247 -21.54 4.46 -19.66
CA ILE A 247 -22.02 5.20 -18.45
C ILE A 247 -21.48 4.54 -17.15
N PHE A 248 -21.04 5.41 -16.23
CA PHE A 248 -20.54 5.16 -14.87
C PHE A 248 -21.51 4.37 -13.97
N CYS A 249 -20.98 3.55 -13.05
CA CYS A 249 -21.53 3.38 -11.69
C CYS A 249 -20.48 2.75 -10.74
N GLY A 250 -20.37 3.33 -9.54
CA GLY A 250 -19.32 3.06 -8.55
C GLY A 250 -19.49 1.78 -7.73
N HIS A 251 -18.38 1.35 -7.13
CA HIS A 251 -18.30 0.22 -6.20
C HIS A 251 -18.94 0.55 -4.84
N PRO A 252 -19.79 -0.34 -4.30
CA PRO A 252 -19.86 -0.57 -2.86
C PRO A 252 -18.97 -1.77 -2.52
N ILE A 253 -17.93 -1.54 -1.73
CA ILE A 253 -17.15 -2.60 -1.08
C ILE A 253 -17.95 -3.05 0.15
N LEU A 254 -18.48 -4.27 0.12
CA LEU A 254 -19.14 -4.87 1.27
C LEU A 254 -18.08 -5.48 2.21
N ILE A 255 -17.78 -4.78 3.31
CA ILE A 255 -16.91 -5.28 4.38
C ILE A 255 -17.78 -6.09 5.36
N ILE A 256 -17.62 -7.40 5.39
CA ILE A 256 -18.23 -8.24 6.45
C ILE A 256 -17.18 -8.42 7.54
N ASN A 257 -17.30 -7.64 8.62
CA ASN A 257 -16.54 -7.90 9.85
C ASN A 257 -17.11 -9.13 10.56
N SER A 258 -16.29 -10.17 10.73
CA SER A 258 -16.53 -11.24 11.70
C SER A 258 -16.12 -10.70 13.08
N SER A 259 -17.12 -10.24 13.84
CA SER A 259 -17.00 -10.01 15.27
C SER A 259 -17.60 -11.23 15.96
N ASP A 260 -16.79 -11.90 16.78
CA ASP A 260 -17.22 -12.91 17.73
C ASP A 260 -18.15 -12.27 18.76
N ASN A 261 -19.46 -12.42 18.57
CA ASN A 261 -20.37 -12.60 19.69
C ASN A 261 -21.67 -13.26 19.22
N GLU A 262 -21.87 -14.45 19.74
CA GLU A 262 -23.04 -15.28 19.55
C GLU A 262 -24.18 -14.73 20.41
N LYS A 263 -25.10 -13.99 19.76
CA LYS A 263 -26.57 -13.96 19.97
C LYS A 263 -27.14 -12.69 19.34
N ASP A 264 -28.26 -12.88 18.65
CA ASP A 264 -29.14 -11.87 18.03
C ASP A 264 -28.67 -11.21 16.72
N LYS A 265 -29.03 -11.85 15.59
CA LYS A 265 -29.22 -11.14 14.31
C LYS A 265 -30.56 -11.49 13.68
N VAL A 266 -31.52 -10.57 13.81
CA VAL A 266 -32.75 -10.50 13.02
C VAL A 266 -32.39 -10.00 11.62
N CYS A 267 -32.79 -10.74 10.58
CA CYS A 267 -32.66 -10.32 9.19
C CYS A 267 -33.65 -9.18 8.88
N TYR A 268 -33.16 -7.97 8.59
CA TYR A 268 -33.94 -6.98 7.86
C TYR A 268 -33.67 -7.11 6.36
N ARG A 269 -34.73 -7.42 5.59
CA ARG A 269 -34.73 -7.27 4.13
C ARG A 269 -34.74 -5.78 3.79
N PRO A 270 -33.87 -5.28 2.89
CA PRO A 270 -34.05 -3.95 2.32
C PRO A 270 -35.22 -3.99 1.32
N THR A 271 -36.34 -3.39 1.69
CA THR A 271 -37.46 -3.12 0.78
C THR A 271 -37.06 -1.97 -0.14
N LEU A 272 -36.92 -2.25 -1.43
CA LEU A 272 -36.73 -1.22 -2.47
C LEU A 272 -38.03 -0.40 -2.60
N LEU A 273 -37.96 0.90 -2.30
CA LEU A 273 -39.02 1.84 -2.65
C LEU A 273 -38.85 2.28 -4.12
N PRO A 274 -39.90 2.21 -4.95
CA PRO A 274 -39.85 2.68 -6.32
C PRO A 274 -39.92 4.21 -6.38
N ILE A 275 -38.98 4.83 -7.10
CA ILE A 275 -39.05 6.25 -7.48
C ILE A 275 -39.89 6.32 -8.77
N ASN A 276 -41.16 6.70 -8.63
CA ASN A 276 -41.99 7.22 -9.73
C ASN A 276 -41.92 8.76 -9.69
N GLY A 277 -41.83 9.38 -10.87
CA GLY A 277 -41.45 10.78 -11.07
C GLY A 277 -42.52 11.85 -10.83
N LEU A 278 -42.14 13.07 -11.27
CA LEU A 278 -42.75 14.42 -11.26
C LEU A 278 -41.77 15.36 -10.53
N PHE A 279 -41.08 16.33 -11.15
CA PHE A 279 -41.25 17.09 -12.39
C PHE A 279 -39.93 17.14 -13.20
#